data_AF-A0A9D9D696-F1
#
_entry.id   AF-A0A9D9D696-F1
#
_cell.length_a   1.000
_cell.length_b   1.000
_cell.length_c   1.000
_cell.angle_alpha   90.00
_cell.angle_beta   90.00
_cell.angle_gamma   90.00
#
_symmetry.space_group_name_H-M   'P 1'
#
loop_
_entity.id
_entity.type
_entity.pdbx_description
1 polymer ?
#
loop_
_entity_poly.entity_id
_entity_poly.type
_entity_poly.pdbx_seq_one_letter_code
_entity_poly.pdbx_strand_id
1 'polypeptide(L)' 'MSVLTELQNRGVEDVLIACLGGLKRFLEAIESVFSQTRAQFSKKWKEPLFVFILRQTMAL' A
#
# COMPACT_ATOMS: atom_id res chain seq x y z
N MET A 1 13.18 10.40 -2.42
CA MET A 1 12.91 9.00 -2.02
C MET A 1 11.41 8.81 -2.04
N SER A 2 10.91 7.71 -2.60
CA SER A 2 9.47 7.44 -2.72
C SER A 2 8.94 6.85 -1.41
N VAL A 3 7.68 7.13 -1.04
CA VAL A 3 7.01 6.59 0.16
C VAL A 3 7.09 5.06 0.21
N LEU A 4 6.97 4.39 -0.94
CA LEU A 4 7.07 2.92 -1.04
C LEU A 4 8.47 2.40 -0.66
N THR A 5 9.52 3.16 -0.99
CA THR A 5 10.90 2.84 -0.63
C THR A 5 11.14 3.02 0.87
N GLU A 6 10.55 4.05 1.49
CA GLU A 6 10.63 4.24 2.94
C GLU A 6 9.91 3.14 3.72
N LEU A 7 8.80 2.61 3.19
CA LEU A 7 8.11 1.46 3.80
C LEU A 7 8.99 0.21 3.80
N GLN A 8 9.62 -0.12 2.67
CA GLN A 8 10.58 -1.23 2.60
C GLN A 8 11.74 -1.05 3.58
N ASN A 9 12.32 0.17 3.64
CA ASN A 9 13.41 0.48 4.56
C ASN A 9 13.01 0.36 6.05
N ARG A 10 11.72 0.38 6.37
CA ARG A 10 11.16 0.18 7.72
C ARG A 10 10.77 -1.29 8.00
N GLY A 11 11.16 -2.22 7.12
CA GLY A 11 10.88 -3.65 7.28
C GLY A 11 9.46 -4.07 6.88
N VAL A 12 8.79 -3.26 6.06
CA VAL A 12 7.51 -3.65 5.46
C VAL A 12 7.79 -4.55 4.28
N GLU A 13 7.55 -5.85 4.47
CA GLU A 13 7.74 -6.85 3.41
C GLU A 13 6.49 -6.98 2.54
N ASP A 14 5.31 -6.81 3.13
CA ASP A 14 4.06 -7.04 2.44
C ASP A 14 2.93 -6.11 2.88
N VAL A 15 2.10 -5.74 1.91
CA VAL A 15 0.88 -4.94 2.11
C VAL A 15 -0.30 -5.86 1.79
N LEU A 16 -1.07 -6.28 2.79
CA LEU A 16 -2.15 -7.25 2.55
C LEU A 16 -3.38 -6.60 1.91
N ILE A 17 -3.73 -5.41 2.38
CA ILE A 17 -4.90 -4.65 1.92
C ILE A 17 -4.51 -3.18 1.78
N ALA A 18 -4.73 -2.63 0.59
CA ALA A 18 -4.60 -1.20 0.31
C ALA A 18 -5.96 -0.67 -0.19
N CYS A 19 -6.64 0.14 0.65
CA CYS A 19 -7.80 0.91 0.25
C CYS A 19 -7.35 2.32 -0.12
N LEU A 20 -7.55 2.71 -1.39
CA LEU A 20 -7.20 4.04 -1.88
C LEU A 20 -8.43 4.71 -2.51
N GLY A 21 -8.75 5.91 -2.02
CA GLY A 21 -9.72 6.81 -2.64
C GLY A 21 -9.01 7.80 -3.57
N GLY A 22 -9.34 7.79 -4.87
CA GLY A 22 -8.86 8.82 -5.81
C GLY A 22 -7.43 8.69 -6.32
N LEU A 23 -6.65 7.69 -5.89
CA LEU A 23 -5.22 7.54 -6.22
C LEU A 23 -4.94 6.29 -7.06
N LYS A 24 -5.53 6.19 -8.25
CA LYS A 24 -5.37 5.01 -9.14
C LYS A 24 -3.90 4.73 -9.48
N ARG A 25 -3.12 5.76 -9.80
CA ARG A 25 -1.68 5.60 -10.13
C ARG A 25 -0.85 5.14 -8.94
N PHE A 26 -1.29 5.46 -7.72
CA PHE A 26 -0.62 4.99 -6.50
C PHE A 26 -0.95 3.53 -6.22
N LEU A 27 -2.17 3.09 -6.54
CA LEU A 27 -2.57 1.68 -6.50
C LEU A 27 -1.68 0.84 -7.43
N GLU A 28 -1.50 1.29 -8.67
CA GLU A 28 -0.64 0.63 -9.67
C GLU A 28 0.83 0.57 -9.20
N ALA A 29 1.32 1.63 -8.55
CA ALA A 29 2.67 1.65 -8.00
C ALA A 29 2.84 0.67 -6.82
N ILE A 30 1.81 0.55 -5.96
CA ILE A 30 1.82 -0.40 -4.85
C ILE A 30 1.80 -1.83 -5.38
N GLU A 31 0.95 -2.16 -6.34
CA GLU A 31 0.90 -3.51 -6.95
C GLU A 31 2.22 -3.88 -7.64
N SER A 32 2.91 -2.90 -8.23
CA SER A 32 4.24 -3.11 -8.82
C SER A 32 5.33 -3.37 -7.79
N VAL A 33 5.22 -2.82 -6.58
CA VAL A 33 6.23 -2.95 -5.53
C VAL A 33 5.94 -4.13 -4.59
N PHE A 34 4.66 -4.32 -4.28
CA PHE A 34 4.14 -5.32 -3.36
C PHE A 34 3.15 -6.22 -4.13
N SER A 35 3.68 -7.19 -4.87
CA SER A 35 2.92 -7.99 -5.84
C SER A 35 1.82 -8.86 -5.23
N GLN A 36 1.84 -9.11 -3.91
CA GLN A 36 0.80 -9.85 -3.18
C GLN A 36 -0.31 -8.95 -2.63
N THR A 37 -0.25 -7.63 -2.89
CA THR A 37 -1.23 -6.68 -2.36
C THR A 37 -2.60 -6.88 -2.97
N ARG A 38 -3.61 -7.07 -2.12
CA ARG A 38 -5.00 -7.00 -2.54
C ARG A 38 -5.46 -5.55 -2.52
N ALA A 39 -5.43 -4.90 -3.68
CA ALA A 39 -5.78 -3.51 -3.81
C ALA A 39 -7.29 -3.32 -4.06
N GLN A 40 -7.94 -2.42 -3.31
CA GLN A 40 -9.35 -2.09 -3.47
C GLN A 40 -9.49 -0.61 -3.81
N PHE A 41 -9.91 -0.33 -5.06
CA PHE A 41 -10.21 1.02 -5.49
C PHE A 41 -11.68 1.37 -5.21
N SER A 42 -11.92 2.48 -4.51
CA SER A 42 -13.28 2.98 -4.28
C SER A 42 -13.45 4.40 -4.81
N LYS A 43 -14.39 4.58 -5.75
CA LYS A 43 -14.77 5.89 -6.32
C LYS A 43 -15.72 6.69 -5.40
N LYS A 44 -16.14 6.12 -4.28
CA LYS A 44 -17.21 6.68 -3.43
C LYS A 44 -16.72 7.71 -2.42
N TRP A 45 -15.41 7.79 -2.19
CA TRP A 45 -14.82 8.62 -1.15
C TRP A 45 -14.17 9.86 -1.75
N LYS A 46 -14.54 11.03 -1.20
CA LYS A 46 -14.06 12.35 -1.62
C LYS A 46 -12.70 12.70 -1.01
N GLU A 47 -12.27 11.95 0.00
CA GLU A 47 -11.02 12.18 0.75
C GLU A 47 -10.09 10.96 0.64
N PRO A 48 -8.76 11.15 0.60
CA PRO A 48 -7.81 10.06 0.48
C PRO A 48 -7.70 9.30 1.81
N LEU A 49 -8.60 8.35 2.03
CA LEU A 49 -8.43 7.34 3.07
C LEU A 49 -7.30 6.40 2.65
N PHE A 50 -6.22 6.37 3.43
CA PHE A 50 -5.14 5.41 3.32
C PHE A 50 -5.28 4.39 4.43
N VAL A 51 -5.74 3.19 4.11
CA VAL A 51 -5.68 2.05 5.04
C VAL A 51 -4.67 1.07 4.50
N PHE A 52 -3.53 0.97 5.17
CA PHE A 52 -2.49 -0.01 4.91
C PHE A 52 -2.48 -1.03 6.04
N ILE A 53 -2.80 -2.29 5.73
CA ILE A 53 -2.56 -3.41 6.66
C ILE A 53 -1.23 -4.03 6.25
N LEU A 54 -0.18 -3.67 6.99
CA LEU A 54 1.19 -4.10 6.73
C LEU A 54 1.50 -5.34 7.56
N ARG A 55 2.04 -6.37 6.93
CA ARG A 55 2.61 -7.51 7.65
C ARG A 55 4.08 -7.18 7.90
N GLN A 56 4.41 -6.72 9.11
CA GLN A 56 5.79 -6.53 9.53
C GLN A 56 6.28 -7.88 10.08
N THR A 57 7.00 -8.67 9.29
CA THR A 57 7.71 -9.83 9.83
C THR A 57 8.97 -9.30 10.51
N MET A 58 8.90 -9.00 11.80
CA MET A 58 10.13 -8.90 12.60
C MET A 58 10.73 -10.30 12.67
N ALA A 59 11.80 -10.52 11.92
CA ALA A 59 12.73 -11.62 12.19
C ALA A 59 13.35 -11.39 13.57
N LEU A 60 13.10 -12.32 14.50
CA LEU A 60 13.97 -12.61 15.64
C LEU A 60 14.92 -13.74 15.24
#